data_AF-A0A4R6YR32-F1
#
_entry.id   AF-A0A4R6YR32-F1
#
_cell.length_a   1.000
_cell.length_b   1.000
_cell.length_c   1.000
_cell.angle_alpha   90.00
_cell.angle_beta   90.00
_cell.angle_gamma   90.00
#
_symmetry.space_group_name_H-M   'P 1'
#
loop_
_entity.id
_entity.type
_entity.pdbx_description
1 polymer ?
#
loop_
_entity_poly.entity_id
_entity_poly.type
_entity_poly.pdbx_seq_one_letter_code
_entity_poly.pdbx_strand_id
1 'polypeptide(L)'
;MPSRYVLVLLSLLPGGLASAAPPGPPTRSELSLGGLKINDSLAVVYQKLGKPAGTAGEPGDHDYVLSYPGLRIEMTEPGQVLMLESTSPRYCTPSGLCPGQPMEEARKRWGEGEIYDEDSGNVDYGNIDDSSCFLEIKPDSSRKRIRSVALACP
;
A
#
# COMPACT_ATOMS: atom_id res chain seq x y z
N MET A 1 -13.82 53.26 -43.77
CA MET A 1 -13.32 51.96 -43.29
C MET A 1 -12.71 52.15 -41.92
N PRO A 2 -13.36 51.78 -40.80
CA PRO A 2 -12.76 51.92 -39.48
C PRO A 2 -11.94 50.68 -39.08
N SER A 3 -10.75 50.95 -38.56
CA SER A 3 -9.78 49.99 -38.04
C SER A 3 -10.31 49.31 -36.76
N ARG A 4 -10.26 47.98 -36.73
CA ARG A 4 -10.70 47.15 -35.59
C ARG A 4 -9.56 47.04 -34.57
N TYR A 5 -9.73 47.63 -33.40
CA TYR A 5 -8.88 47.34 -32.24
C TYR A 5 -9.35 46.04 -31.59
N VAL A 6 -8.44 45.07 -31.46
CA VAL A 6 -8.65 43.85 -30.68
C VAL A 6 -8.03 44.08 -29.29
N LEU A 7 -8.87 44.19 -28.27
CA LEU A 7 -8.45 44.17 -26.87
C LEU A 7 -8.20 42.71 -26.45
N VAL A 8 -6.94 42.37 -26.19
CA VAL A 8 -6.58 41.10 -25.55
C VAL A 8 -6.59 41.31 -24.04
N LEU A 9 -7.64 40.82 -23.38
CA LEU A 9 -7.74 40.74 -21.93
C LEU A 9 -6.86 39.58 -21.44
N LEU A 10 -5.70 39.89 -20.87
CA LEU A 10 -4.90 38.93 -20.09
C LEU A 10 -5.62 38.65 -18.77
N SER A 11 -6.31 37.52 -18.70
CA SER A 11 -6.91 36.99 -17.47
C SER A 11 -5.81 36.47 -16.54
N LEU A 12 -5.43 37.27 -15.53
CA LEU A 12 -4.63 36.82 -14.39
C LEU A 12 -5.45 35.86 -13.53
N LEU A 13 -5.22 34.55 -13.69
CA LEU A 13 -5.76 33.52 -12.81
C LEU A 13 -4.94 33.49 -11.50
N PRO A 14 -5.56 33.69 -10.32
CA PRO A 14 -4.87 33.50 -9.05
C PRO A 14 -4.61 32.00 -8.84
N GLY A 15 -3.34 31.61 -8.88
CA GLY A 15 -2.89 30.27 -8.52
C GLY A 15 -3.14 30.02 -7.04
N GLY A 16 -4.20 29.27 -6.73
CA GLY A 16 -4.45 28.79 -5.37
C GLY A 16 -3.30 27.90 -4.93
N LEU A 17 -2.58 28.32 -3.89
CA LEU A 17 -1.66 27.47 -3.16
C LEU A 17 -2.48 26.35 -2.50
N ALA A 18 -2.53 25.18 -3.14
CA ALA A 18 -3.03 23.97 -2.51
C ALA A 18 -2.05 23.63 -1.37
N SER A 19 -2.44 23.97 -0.14
CA SER A 19 -1.74 23.51 1.05
C SER A 19 -1.92 22.00 1.12
N ALA A 20 -0.89 21.25 0.71
CA ALA A 20 -0.85 19.83 0.96
C ALA A 20 -0.97 19.63 2.48
N ALA A 21 -1.92 18.81 2.91
CA ALA A 21 -2.02 18.42 4.31
C ALA A 21 -0.68 17.80 4.74
N PRO A 22 -0.22 18.03 5.98
CA PRO A 22 0.97 17.35 6.48
C PRO A 22 0.77 15.83 6.38
N PRO A 23 1.85 15.06 6.16
CA PRO A 23 1.77 13.62 6.16
C PRO A 23 1.12 13.13 7.45
N GLY A 24 0.13 12.25 7.30
CA GLY A 24 -0.56 11.59 8.40
C GLY A 24 -0.45 10.08 8.23
N PRO A 25 -0.58 9.30 9.32
CA PRO A 25 -0.49 7.85 9.26
C PRO A 25 -1.48 7.28 8.23
N PRO A 26 -1.20 6.11 7.64
CA PRO A 26 -2.12 5.47 6.71
C PRO A 26 -3.46 5.22 7.40
N THR A 27 -4.55 5.40 6.66
CA THR A 27 -5.90 5.06 7.11
C THR A 27 -6.29 3.68 6.59
N ARG A 28 -7.46 3.17 7.00
CA ARG A 28 -7.95 1.86 6.53
C ARG A 28 -8.10 1.76 5.01
N SER A 29 -8.21 2.87 4.28
CA SER A 29 -8.22 2.82 2.83
C SER A 29 -6.90 2.31 2.25
N GLU A 30 -5.78 2.44 2.98
CA GLU A 30 -4.47 1.96 2.55
C GLU A 30 -4.24 0.45 2.81
N LEU A 31 -5.15 -0.22 3.54
CA LEU A 31 -5.08 -1.66 3.85
C LEU A 31 -5.49 -2.53 2.64
N SER A 32 -4.79 -2.32 1.53
CA SER A 32 -4.98 -3.04 0.28
C SER A 32 -3.66 -3.12 -0.50
N LEU A 33 -3.38 -4.26 -1.14
CA LEU A 33 -2.24 -4.40 -2.06
C LEU A 33 -2.71 -4.93 -3.41
N GLY A 34 -2.45 -4.17 -4.48
CA GLY A 34 -2.88 -4.54 -5.83
C GLY A 34 -4.40 -4.75 -5.96
N GLY A 35 -5.18 -4.02 -5.17
CA GLY A 35 -6.64 -4.10 -5.16
C GLY A 35 -7.23 -5.25 -4.34
N LEU A 36 -6.41 -6.07 -3.69
CA LEU A 36 -6.86 -7.04 -2.68
C LEU A 36 -6.90 -6.39 -1.30
N LYS A 37 -7.94 -6.71 -0.54
CA LYS A 37 -8.16 -6.18 0.81
C LYS A 37 -8.08 -7.28 1.84
N ILE A 38 -7.78 -6.90 3.08
CA ILE A 38 -8.06 -7.74 4.24
C ILE A 38 -9.54 -8.14 4.23
N ASN A 39 -9.81 -9.38 4.65
CA ASN A 39 -11.12 -10.04 4.63
C ASN A 39 -11.69 -10.38 3.24
N ASP A 40 -10.99 -10.09 2.13
CA ASP A 40 -11.39 -10.64 0.83
C ASP A 40 -11.43 -12.17 0.93
N SER A 41 -12.47 -12.81 0.38
CA SER A 41 -12.59 -14.27 0.40
C SER A 41 -11.63 -14.91 -0.60
N LEU A 42 -11.34 -16.21 -0.42
CA LEU A 42 -10.57 -16.98 -1.40
C LEU A 42 -11.14 -16.87 -2.83
N ALA A 43 -12.47 -16.83 -2.96
CA ALA A 43 -13.13 -16.68 -4.26
C ALA A 43 -12.81 -15.32 -4.90
N VAL A 44 -12.80 -14.23 -4.13
CA VAL A 44 -12.42 -12.89 -4.62
C VAL A 44 -10.95 -12.86 -5.02
N VAL A 45 -10.07 -13.52 -4.26
CA VAL A 45 -8.65 -13.64 -4.60
C VAL A 45 -8.49 -14.34 -5.96
N TYR A 46 -9.12 -15.50 -6.15
CA TYR A 46 -9.06 -16.25 -7.41
C TYR A 46 -9.69 -15.50 -8.57
N GLN A 47 -10.77 -14.75 -8.34
CA GLN A 47 -11.37 -13.91 -9.37
C GLN A 47 -10.41 -12.82 -9.85
N LYS A 48 -9.66 -12.19 -8.94
CA LYS A 48 -8.75 -11.08 -9.25
C LYS A 48 -7.41 -11.53 -9.81
N LEU A 49 -6.83 -12.59 -9.25
CA LEU A 49 -5.46 -13.01 -9.54
C LEU A 49 -5.34 -14.33 -10.29
N GLY A 50 -6.44 -15.08 -10.42
CA GLY A 50 -6.40 -16.45 -10.93
C GLY A 50 -5.84 -17.44 -9.91
N LYS A 51 -5.32 -18.57 -10.40
CA LYS A 51 -4.74 -19.62 -9.55
C LYS A 51 -3.35 -19.19 -9.04
N PRO A 52 -3.01 -19.43 -7.76
CA PRO A 52 -1.68 -19.15 -7.24
C PRO A 52 -0.61 -20.05 -7.90
N ALA A 53 0.63 -19.57 -7.89
CA ALA A 53 1.80 -20.33 -8.34
C ALA A 53 2.18 -21.46 -7.37
N GLY A 54 1.81 -21.32 -6.09
CA GLY A 54 1.98 -22.34 -5.07
C GLY A 54 1.07 -22.10 -3.87
N THR A 55 0.82 -23.17 -3.11
CA THR A 55 0.04 -23.15 -1.88
C THR A 55 0.79 -23.90 -0.79
N ALA A 56 0.65 -23.46 0.46
CA ALA A 56 0.96 -24.23 1.65
C ALA A 56 -0.32 -24.34 2.49
N GLY A 57 -0.54 -25.49 3.14
CA GLY A 57 -1.81 -25.82 3.81
C GLY A 57 -2.99 -26.05 2.84
N GLU A 58 -4.17 -26.25 3.40
CA GLU A 58 -5.44 -26.37 2.68
C GLU A 58 -6.44 -25.25 3.05
N PRO A 59 -7.42 -24.93 2.19
CA PRO A 59 -8.45 -23.94 2.52
C PRO A 59 -9.17 -24.28 3.83
N GLY A 60 -9.06 -23.39 4.81
CA GLY A 60 -9.62 -23.58 6.15
C GLY A 60 -8.58 -23.84 7.23
N ASP A 61 -7.32 -24.11 6.86
CA ASP A 61 -6.23 -24.27 7.80
C ASP A 61 -5.66 -22.91 8.26
N HIS A 62 -5.15 -22.87 9.50
CA HIS A 62 -4.46 -21.68 10.04
C HIS A 62 -3.19 -21.29 9.28
N ASP A 63 -2.57 -22.22 8.56
CA ASP A 63 -1.35 -22.02 7.77
C ASP A 63 -1.61 -21.98 6.26
N TYR A 64 -2.86 -21.69 5.85
CA TYR A 64 -3.20 -21.59 4.43
C TYR A 64 -2.60 -20.35 3.77
N VAL A 65 -1.56 -20.56 2.97
CA VAL A 65 -0.80 -19.50 2.30
C VAL A 65 -0.87 -19.64 0.79
N LEU A 66 -1.23 -18.55 0.10
CA LEU A 66 -1.20 -18.46 -1.36
C LEU A 66 0.05 -17.70 -1.81
N SER A 67 0.81 -18.30 -2.72
CA SER A 67 2.00 -17.70 -3.32
C SER A 67 1.72 -17.28 -4.77
N TYR A 68 1.85 -16.00 -5.05
CA TYR A 68 1.84 -15.42 -6.40
C TYR A 68 3.21 -14.78 -6.69
N PRO A 69 3.58 -14.57 -7.97
CA PRO A 69 4.82 -13.88 -8.31
C PRO A 69 4.90 -12.47 -7.70
N GLY A 70 5.61 -12.35 -6.59
CA GLY A 70 5.80 -11.09 -5.87
C GLY A 70 4.68 -10.69 -4.91
N LEU A 71 3.77 -11.61 -4.57
CA LEU A 71 2.72 -11.41 -3.57
C LEU A 71 2.50 -12.69 -2.77
N ARG A 72 2.53 -12.58 -1.46
CA ARG A 72 2.18 -13.63 -0.51
C ARG A 72 0.89 -13.24 0.21
N ILE A 73 -0.01 -14.20 0.38
CA ILE A 73 -1.31 -14.02 1.04
C ILE A 73 -1.43 -15.09 2.11
N GLU A 74 -1.64 -14.69 3.36
CA GLU A 74 -2.07 -15.61 4.42
C GLU A 74 -3.58 -15.51 4.59
N MET A 75 -4.23 -16.64 4.82
CA MET A 75 -5.67 -16.72 4.99
C MET A 75 -6.01 -17.05 6.46
N THR A 76 -7.10 -16.48 6.98
CA THR A 76 -7.72 -16.91 8.24
C THR A 76 -8.33 -18.29 8.08
N GLU A 77 -8.62 -18.95 9.19
CA GLU A 77 -9.69 -19.95 9.26
C GLU A 77 -11.02 -19.18 9.45
N PRO A 78 -12.01 -19.26 8.54
CA PRO A 78 -12.24 -20.30 7.51
C PRO A 78 -11.93 -19.90 6.04
N GLY A 79 -11.08 -18.91 5.77
CA GLY A 79 -10.56 -18.66 4.42
C GLY A 79 -10.72 -17.24 3.88
N GLN A 80 -10.43 -16.23 4.71
CA GLN A 80 -10.39 -14.82 4.29
C GLN A 80 -8.97 -14.27 4.36
N VAL A 81 -8.63 -13.25 3.58
CA VAL A 81 -7.29 -12.64 3.63
C VAL A 81 -7.02 -12.07 5.02
N LEU A 82 -5.99 -12.62 5.68
CA LEU A 82 -5.46 -12.17 6.98
C LEU A 82 -4.28 -11.21 6.81
N MET A 83 -3.37 -11.57 5.90
CA MET A 83 -2.14 -10.82 5.62
C MET A 83 -1.90 -10.76 4.11
N LEU A 84 -1.41 -9.62 3.65
CA LEU A 84 -0.82 -9.46 2.32
C LEU A 84 0.62 -8.97 2.46
N GLU A 85 1.56 -9.57 1.74
CA GLU A 85 2.92 -9.06 1.61
C GLU A 85 3.33 -9.00 0.14
N SER A 86 3.64 -7.80 -0.35
CA SER A 86 4.13 -7.54 -1.70
C SER A 86 5.63 -7.34 -1.71
N THR A 87 6.31 -7.99 -2.64
CA THR A 87 7.73 -7.76 -3.00
C THR A 87 7.89 -7.24 -4.43
N SER A 88 6.78 -6.90 -5.10
CA SER A 88 6.74 -6.53 -6.51
C SER A 88 6.06 -5.18 -6.73
N PRO A 89 6.57 -4.36 -7.68
CA PRO A 89 5.93 -3.09 -8.03
C PRO A 89 4.55 -3.25 -8.71
N ARG A 90 4.06 -4.49 -8.89
CA ARG A 90 2.72 -4.77 -9.41
C ARG A 90 1.63 -4.68 -8.33
N TYR A 91 1.98 -4.84 -7.06
CA TYR A 91 1.03 -4.82 -5.95
C TYR A 91 1.43 -3.70 -4.99
N CYS A 92 0.80 -2.56 -5.17
CA CYS A 92 1.03 -1.34 -4.42
C CYS A 92 -0.15 -1.01 -3.53
N THR A 93 0.07 -0.14 -2.55
CA THR A 93 -1.02 0.47 -1.79
C THR A 93 -1.84 1.41 -2.68
N PRO A 94 -3.09 1.75 -2.29
CA PRO A 94 -3.94 2.65 -3.06
C PRO A 94 -3.35 4.03 -3.32
N SER A 95 -2.57 4.55 -2.37
CA SER A 95 -1.83 5.80 -2.56
C SER A 95 -0.59 5.66 -3.46
N GLY A 96 -0.27 4.46 -3.95
CA GLY A 96 0.79 4.19 -4.92
C GLY A 96 2.15 3.84 -4.32
N LEU A 97 2.22 3.44 -3.06
CA LEU A 97 3.47 2.98 -2.45
C LEU A 97 3.76 1.53 -2.84
N CYS A 98 4.94 1.27 -3.38
CA CYS A 98 5.30 -0.01 -3.99
C CYS A 98 6.69 -0.48 -3.56
N PRO A 99 6.94 -1.80 -3.52
CA PRO A 99 8.29 -2.34 -3.54
C PRO A 99 9.14 -1.78 -4.67
N GLY A 100 10.39 -1.47 -4.35
CA GLY A 100 11.34 -0.83 -5.24
C GLY A 100 11.25 0.69 -5.27
N GLN A 101 10.40 1.36 -4.50
CA GLN A 101 10.47 2.82 -4.34
C GLN A 101 11.48 3.21 -3.24
N PRO A 102 11.96 4.47 -3.21
CA PRO A 102 12.74 4.98 -2.09
C PRO A 102 11.96 4.94 -0.77
N MET A 103 12.64 4.67 0.34
CA MET A 103 12.03 4.74 1.69
C MET A 103 11.44 6.12 2.01
N GLU A 104 12.03 7.18 1.43
CA GLU A 104 11.56 8.56 1.58
C GLU A 104 10.13 8.76 1.06
N GLU A 105 9.67 7.95 0.10
CA GLU A 105 8.30 8.05 -0.42
C GLU A 105 7.25 7.59 0.60
N ALA A 106 7.59 6.63 1.48
CA ALA A 106 6.75 6.26 2.60
C ALA A 106 6.70 7.41 3.62
N ARG A 107 7.86 7.97 3.97
CA ARG A 107 7.97 9.06 4.96
C ARG A 107 7.24 10.33 4.53
N LYS A 108 7.38 10.73 3.26
CA LYS A 108 6.66 11.87 2.69
C LYS A 108 5.14 11.70 2.76
N ARG A 109 4.67 10.47 2.68
CA ARG A 109 3.25 10.15 2.58
C ARG A 109 2.61 9.94 3.95
N TRP A 110 3.31 9.24 4.85
CA TRP A 110 2.75 8.75 6.11
C TRP A 110 3.53 9.14 7.36
N GLY A 111 4.60 9.92 7.22
CA GLY A 111 5.50 10.25 8.32
C GLY A 111 6.49 9.13 8.61
N GLU A 112 7.26 9.29 9.70
CA GLU A 112 8.42 8.43 10.00
C GLU A 112 8.04 6.98 10.37
N GLY A 113 6.82 6.74 10.84
CA GLY A 113 6.40 5.44 11.38
C GLY A 113 7.14 5.06 12.67
N GLU A 114 6.91 3.86 13.16
CA GLU A 114 7.60 3.28 14.31
C GLU A 114 8.63 2.24 13.84
N ILE A 115 9.82 2.25 14.42
CA ILE A 115 10.84 1.21 14.17
C ILE A 115 10.84 0.28 15.38
N TYR A 116 10.30 -0.93 15.22
CA TYR A 116 10.25 -1.92 16.30
C TYR A 116 11.59 -2.64 16.52
N ASP A 117 12.40 -2.76 15.46
CA ASP A 117 13.68 -3.44 15.48
C ASP A 117 14.71 -2.64 14.67
N GLU A 118 15.71 -2.09 15.37
CA GLU A 118 16.75 -1.27 14.76
C GLU A 118 17.65 -2.05 13.79
N ASP A 119 17.73 -3.37 13.93
CA ASP A 119 18.55 -4.25 13.10
C ASP A 119 17.88 -4.54 11.75
N SER A 120 16.57 -4.83 11.74
CA SER A 120 15.81 -4.97 10.49
C SER A 120 15.52 -3.63 9.82
N GLY A 121 15.34 -2.56 10.62
CA GLY A 121 14.93 -1.25 10.11
C GLY A 121 13.53 -1.25 9.50
N ASN A 122 12.70 -2.24 9.84
CA ASN A 122 11.30 -2.28 9.44
C ASN A 122 10.58 -1.07 10.04
N VAL A 123 9.74 -0.44 9.23
CA VAL A 123 8.92 0.69 9.65
C VAL A 123 7.48 0.24 9.70
N ASP A 124 6.88 0.35 10.87
CA ASP A 124 5.50 -0.01 11.12
C ASP A 124 4.62 1.23 11.22
N TYR A 125 3.42 1.10 10.68
CA TYR A 125 2.32 2.04 10.78
C TYR A 125 1.11 1.31 11.34
N GLY A 126 1.14 1.10 12.66
CA GLY A 126 0.11 0.36 13.40
C GLY A 126 -1.06 1.22 13.86
N ASN A 127 -1.99 0.59 14.58
CA ASN A 127 -3.20 1.21 15.14
C ASN A 127 -4.04 1.96 14.10
N ILE A 128 -4.13 1.41 12.88
CA ILE A 128 -4.89 2.03 11.79
C ILE A 128 -6.37 2.05 12.16
N ASP A 129 -6.94 3.25 12.32
CA ASP A 129 -8.33 3.49 12.73
C ASP A 129 -8.74 2.73 14.02
N ASP A 130 -7.90 2.79 15.06
CA ASP A 130 -8.12 2.15 16.37
C ASP A 130 -8.30 0.61 16.31
N SER A 131 -7.75 -0.03 15.29
CA SER A 131 -7.75 -1.49 15.13
C SER A 131 -6.38 -2.12 15.36
N SER A 132 -6.33 -3.45 15.49
CA SER A 132 -5.08 -4.23 15.49
C SER A 132 -4.37 -4.26 14.13
N CYS A 133 -4.93 -3.62 13.10
CA CYS A 133 -4.34 -3.60 11.78
C CYS A 133 -3.09 -2.73 11.72
N PHE A 134 -2.12 -3.19 10.95
CA PHE A 134 -0.88 -2.47 10.71
C PHE A 134 -0.45 -2.57 9.24
N LEU A 135 0.40 -1.62 8.84
CA LEU A 135 1.12 -1.63 7.59
C LEU A 135 2.62 -1.58 7.90
N GLU A 136 3.38 -2.53 7.36
CA GLU A 136 4.82 -2.64 7.58
C GLU A 136 5.58 -2.41 6.25
N ILE A 137 6.60 -1.57 6.30
CA ILE A 137 7.56 -1.34 5.22
C ILE A 137 8.89 -1.98 5.60
N LYS A 138 9.30 -3.00 4.83
CA LYS A 138 10.60 -3.65 5.03
C LYS A 138 11.61 -3.07 4.05
N PRO A 139 12.72 -2.47 4.51
CA PRO A 139 13.74 -1.95 3.61
C PRO A 139 14.58 -3.04 2.94
N ASP A 140 15.28 -2.69 1.86
CA ASP A 140 16.38 -3.50 1.33
C ASP A 140 17.62 -3.45 2.24
N SER A 141 18.66 -4.22 1.91
CA SER A 141 19.89 -4.26 2.71
C SER A 141 20.62 -2.91 2.81
N SER A 142 20.36 -1.99 1.88
CA SER A 142 20.93 -0.63 1.92
C SER A 142 20.11 0.34 2.76
N ARG A 143 18.91 -0.06 3.19
CA ARG A 143 17.91 0.78 3.89
C ARG A 143 17.43 2.00 3.10
N LYS A 144 17.67 2.05 1.78
CA LYS A 144 17.27 3.18 0.93
C LYS A 144 16.02 2.94 0.13
N ARG A 145 15.67 1.67 -0.12
CA ARG A 145 14.53 1.30 -0.95
C ARG A 145 13.62 0.33 -0.20
N ILE A 146 12.35 0.38 -0.53
CA ILE A 146 11.34 -0.55 -0.06
C ILE A 146 11.61 -1.90 -0.71
N ARG A 147 11.86 -2.94 0.09
CA ARG A 147 11.96 -4.32 -0.37
C ARG A 147 10.58 -4.99 -0.36
N SER A 148 9.80 -4.79 0.70
CA SER A 148 8.42 -5.25 0.76
C SER A 148 7.50 -4.29 1.50
N VAL A 149 6.22 -4.41 1.16
CA VAL A 149 5.10 -3.77 1.85
C VAL A 149 4.21 -4.88 2.35
N ALA A 150 3.97 -4.94 3.65
CA ALA A 150 3.09 -5.92 4.28
C ALA A 150 1.93 -5.21 5.01
N LEU A 151 0.81 -5.89 5.10
CA LEU A 151 -0.34 -5.45 5.88
C LEU A 151 -1.01 -6.68 6.50
N ALA A 152 -1.52 -6.51 7.72
CA ALA A 152 -2.26 -7.55 8.42
C ALA A 152 -3.26 -6.95 9.38
N CYS A 153 -4.29 -7.72 9.72
CA CYS A 153 -5.23 -7.43 10.80
C CYS A 153 -5.44 -8.70 11.63
N PRO A 154 -4.57 -8.96 12.63
CA PRO A 154 -4.69 -10.10 13.53
C PRO A 154 -5.90 -9.97 14.47
#